data_AF-A0A5N5MN17-F1
#
_entry.id   AF-A0A5N5MN17-F1
#
_cell.length_a   1.000
_cell.length_b   1.000
_cell.length_c   1.000
_cell.angle_alpha   90.00
_cell.angle_beta   90.00
_cell.angle_gamma   90.00
#
_symmetry.space_group_name_H-M   'P 1'
#
loop_
_entity.id
_entity.type
_entity.pdbx_description
1 polymer ?
#
loop_
_entity_poly.entity_id
_entity_poly.type
_entity_poly.pdbx_seq_one_letter_code
_entity_poly.pdbx_strand_id
1 'polypeptide(L)'
;MLPTVLSVCCLRCVLTTFLHYIISPGNTFTQIPKSSSGNMLILLCGIVFLHVAVLVLLFVSTIVSAWTVTATSSSDLWVNCSTSNGMTCQPGDTGVWIQAVQALMILSIIFSFLSLFLFFCQLFTLQKGGRFFLTGAFQIFASLFVMCGAIIYTVMNHTWVPPNESYGFAYILAWVAFPLALISGLIYVILRKRE
;
A
#
# COMPACT_ATOMS: atom_id res chain seq x y z
N MET A 1 -1.01 -13.80 -16.67
CA MET A 1 -2.11 -13.17 -17.44
C MET A 1 -3.20 -12.58 -16.55
N LEU A 2 -3.69 -13.29 -15.52
CA LEU A 2 -4.63 -12.73 -14.55
C LEU A 2 -4.13 -11.49 -13.77
N PRO A 3 -2.88 -11.44 -13.26
CA PRO A 3 -2.39 -10.27 -12.49
C PRO A 3 -2.16 -9.02 -13.36
N THR A 4 -1.82 -9.18 -14.64
CA THR A 4 -1.63 -8.06 -15.57
C THR A 4 -2.94 -7.41 -15.98
N VAL A 5 -4.00 -8.20 -16.23
CA VAL A 5 -5.33 -7.67 -16.53
C VAL A 5 -5.94 -7.00 -15.30
N LEU A 6 -5.77 -7.60 -14.11
CA LEU A 6 -6.23 -7.02 -12.85
C LEU A 6 -5.52 -5.70 -12.56
N SER A 7 -4.21 -5.62 -12.82
CA SER A 7 -3.37 -4.43 -12.63
C SER A 7 -3.80 -3.23 -13.50
N VAL A 8 -4.05 -3.43 -14.80
CA VAL A 8 -4.48 -2.34 -15.71
C VAL A 8 -5.92 -1.90 -15.41
N CYS A 9 -6.81 -2.85 -15.09
CA CYS A 9 -8.17 -2.53 -14.67
C CYS A 9 -8.19 -1.77 -13.34
N CYS A 10 -7.34 -2.15 -12.37
CA CYS A 10 -7.30 -1.49 -11.07
C CYS A 10 -6.66 -0.10 -11.15
N LEU A 11 -5.59 0.09 -11.93
CA LEU A 11 -5.01 1.41 -12.15
C LEU A 11 -6.01 2.37 -12.81
N ARG A 12 -6.72 1.90 -13.85
CA ARG A 12 -7.75 2.71 -14.52
C ARG A 12 -8.91 3.00 -13.58
N CYS A 13 -9.40 1.99 -12.85
CA CYS A 13 -10.52 2.15 -11.91
C CYS A 13 -10.17 3.05 -10.73
N VAL A 14 -8.97 2.93 -10.15
CA VAL A 14 -8.53 3.79 -9.04
C VAL A 14 -8.26 5.20 -9.53
N LEU A 15 -7.59 5.40 -10.66
CA LEU A 15 -7.37 6.75 -11.18
C LEU A 15 -8.70 7.43 -11.56
N THR A 16 -9.63 6.71 -12.19
CA THR A 16 -10.96 7.26 -12.50
C THR A 16 -11.79 7.52 -11.25
N THR A 17 -11.79 6.61 -10.26
CA THR A 17 -12.54 6.80 -9.00
C THR A 17 -11.95 7.93 -8.17
N PHE A 18 -10.62 8.04 -8.13
CA PHE A 18 -9.90 9.08 -7.40
C PHE A 18 -10.11 10.46 -8.03
N LEU A 19 -10.07 10.55 -9.37
CA LEU A 19 -10.38 11.78 -10.11
C LEU A 19 -11.87 12.14 -9.98
N HIS A 20 -12.79 11.18 -10.06
CA HIS A 20 -14.23 11.44 -9.86
C HIS A 20 -14.54 11.93 -8.45
N TYR A 21 -13.90 11.36 -7.42
CA TYR A 21 -14.17 11.69 -6.02
C TYR A 21 -13.58 13.04 -5.59
N ILE A 22 -12.45 13.47 -6.17
CA ILE A 22 -11.83 14.77 -5.89
C ILE A 22 -12.41 15.90 -6.76
N ILE A 23 -12.77 15.63 -8.02
CA ILE A 23 -13.18 16.67 -8.98
C ILE A 23 -14.70 16.92 -8.96
N SER A 24 -15.54 15.97 -8.52
CA SER A 24 -16.99 16.17 -8.51
C SER A 24 -17.43 17.17 -7.43
N PRO A 25 -17.88 18.39 -7.78
CA PRO A 25 -18.43 19.34 -6.83
C PRO A 25 -19.90 18.96 -6.63
N GLY A 26 -20.13 18.05 -5.68
CA GLY A 26 -21.47 17.63 -5.28
C GLY A 26 -21.80 16.20 -5.71
N ASN A 27 -21.84 15.29 -4.73
CA ASN A 27 -22.94 14.34 -4.55
C ASN A 27 -22.79 13.58 -3.22
N THR A 28 -23.68 13.92 -2.30
CA THR A 28 -24.61 13.01 -1.61
C THR A 28 -24.09 11.60 -1.27
N PHE A 29 -23.09 11.49 -0.39
CA PHE A 29 -22.91 10.25 0.38
C PHE A 29 -23.95 10.23 1.52
N THR A 30 -25.04 9.52 1.26
CA THR A 30 -26.08 9.14 2.21
C THR A 30 -25.47 8.60 3.50
N GLN A 31 -25.77 9.31 4.60
CA GLN A 31 -25.95 8.82 5.96
C GLN A 31 -24.94 7.77 6.44
N ILE A 32 -23.74 8.23 6.82
CA ILE A 32 -22.99 7.52 7.87
C ILE A 32 -23.90 7.54 9.12
N PRO A 33 -24.27 6.39 9.71
CA PRO A 33 -25.19 6.35 10.84
C PRO A 33 -24.69 7.27 11.95
N LYS A 34 -25.62 8.02 12.55
CA LYS A 34 -25.36 8.92 13.68
C LYS A 34 -24.79 8.08 14.83
N SER A 35 -23.47 8.05 14.90
CA SER A 35 -22.71 7.23 15.83
C SER A 35 -22.87 7.80 17.25
N SER A 36 -23.47 7.01 18.15
CA SER A 36 -23.51 7.28 19.60
C SER A 36 -22.07 7.54 20.11
N SER A 37 -21.89 8.35 21.15
CA SER A 37 -20.57 8.83 21.61
C SER A 37 -19.54 7.70 21.87
N GLY A 38 -19.98 6.49 22.25
CA GLY A 38 -19.12 5.30 22.37
C GLY A 38 -18.69 4.66 21.03
N ASN A 39 -19.46 4.84 19.97
CA ASN A 39 -19.20 4.27 18.64
C ASN A 39 -18.14 5.05 17.86
N MET A 40 -17.88 6.32 18.21
CA MET A 40 -16.85 7.13 17.54
C MET A 40 -15.44 6.76 17.99
N LEU A 41 -15.25 6.38 19.26
CA LEU A 41 -13.97 5.86 19.75
C LEU A 41 -13.63 4.50 19.14
N ILE A 42 -14.61 3.60 19.03
CA ILE A 42 -14.44 2.29 18.39
C ILE A 42 -14.00 2.46 16.93
N LEU A 43 -14.64 3.39 16.22
CA LEU A 43 -14.30 3.71 14.83
C LEU A 43 -12.87 4.29 14.72
N LEU A 44 -12.49 5.19 15.63
CA LEU A 44 -11.14 5.75 15.69
C LEU A 44 -10.08 4.66 15.92
N CYS A 45 -10.30 3.81 16.93
CA CYS A 45 -9.41 2.68 17.23
C CYS A 45 -9.32 1.71 16.05
N GLY A 46 -10.44 1.41 15.38
CA GLY A 46 -10.48 0.55 14.20
C GLY A 46 -9.64 1.10 13.05
N ILE A 47 -9.64 2.41 12.83
CA ILE A 47 -8.85 3.03 11.76
C ILE A 47 -7.37 3.06 12.10
N VAL A 48 -7.01 3.34 13.36
CA VAL A 48 -5.62 3.22 13.82
C VAL A 48 -5.13 1.79 13.64
N PHE A 49 -5.92 0.80 14.04
CA PHE A 49 -5.59 -0.60 13.87
C PHE A 49 -5.42 -0.96 12.38
N LEU A 50 -6.34 -0.51 11.52
CA LEU A 50 -6.24 -0.71 10.06
C LEU A 50 -4.96 -0.08 9.50
N HIS A 51 -4.61 1.14 9.92
CA HIS A 51 -3.39 1.82 9.49
C HIS A 51 -2.14 1.04 9.93
N VAL A 52 -2.06 0.64 11.20
CA VAL A 52 -0.94 -0.14 11.71
C VAL A 52 -0.83 -1.48 10.99
N ALA A 53 -1.94 -2.16 10.70
CA ALA A 53 -1.94 -3.38 9.91
C ALA A 53 -1.38 -3.15 8.50
N VAL A 54 -1.78 -2.08 7.81
CA VAL A 54 -1.19 -1.68 6.51
C VAL A 54 0.31 -1.48 6.64
N LEU A 55 0.76 -0.73 7.64
CA LEU A 55 2.18 -0.45 7.85
C LEU A 55 3.00 -1.73 8.07
N VAL A 56 2.48 -2.68 8.86
CA VAL A 56 3.10 -4.00 9.07
C VAL A 56 3.16 -4.78 7.76
N LEU A 57 2.07 -4.81 6.98
CA LEU A 57 2.05 -5.49 5.68
C LEU A 57 3.08 -4.89 4.71
N LEU A 58 3.24 -3.56 4.68
CA LEU A 58 4.24 -2.88 3.86
C LEU A 58 5.67 -3.22 4.28
N PHE A 59 5.94 -3.28 5.59
CA PHE A 59 7.23 -3.71 6.10
C PHE A 59 7.56 -5.15 5.73
N VAL A 60 6.64 -6.08 6.02
CA VAL A 60 6.83 -7.50 5.73
C VAL A 60 7.03 -7.69 4.24
N SER A 61 6.22 -7.02 3.41
CA SER A 61 6.38 -7.05 1.96
C SER A 61 7.74 -6.49 1.53
N THR A 62 8.25 -5.40 2.11
CA THR A 62 9.51 -4.77 1.64
C THR A 62 10.78 -5.45 2.14
N ILE A 63 10.74 -6.09 3.31
CA ILE A 63 11.92 -6.67 3.97
C ILE A 63 12.07 -8.17 3.68
N VAL A 64 10.96 -8.91 3.51
CA VAL A 64 11.04 -10.36 3.39
C VAL A 64 11.38 -10.77 1.97
N SER A 65 12.43 -11.61 1.88
CA SER A 65 12.97 -12.22 0.68
C SER A 65 12.11 -13.29 0.03
N ALA A 66 10.90 -12.90 -0.36
CA ALA A 66 9.91 -13.77 -0.95
C ALA A 66 9.00 -13.04 -1.96
N TRP A 67 9.56 -12.20 -2.83
CA TRP A 67 8.83 -11.62 -3.95
C TRP A 67 8.72 -12.57 -5.14
N THR A 68 9.77 -13.37 -5.38
CA THR A 68 9.75 -14.51 -6.29
C THR A 68 10.39 -15.72 -5.60
N VAL A 69 9.77 -16.88 -5.77
CA VAL A 69 10.22 -18.14 -5.20
C VAL A 69 10.30 -19.23 -6.27
N THR A 70 11.37 -20.02 -6.20
CA THR A 70 11.68 -21.13 -7.11
C THR A 70 12.04 -22.36 -6.28
N ALA A 71 11.98 -23.56 -6.88
CA ALA A 71 12.34 -24.81 -6.22
C ALA A 71 13.79 -24.84 -5.68
N THR A 72 14.69 -24.06 -6.27
CA THR A 72 16.13 -24.03 -5.95
C THR A 72 16.69 -22.64 -5.67
N SER A 73 15.84 -21.60 -5.65
CA SER A 73 16.24 -20.22 -5.41
C SER A 73 15.12 -19.41 -4.78
N SER A 74 15.49 -18.45 -3.92
CA SER A 74 14.59 -17.47 -3.33
C SER A 74 15.13 -16.08 -3.59
N SER A 75 14.30 -15.21 -4.14
CA SER A 75 14.69 -13.86 -4.52
C SER A 75 13.82 -12.81 -3.84
N ASP A 76 14.49 -11.81 -3.27
CA ASP A 76 13.88 -10.57 -2.78
C ASP A 76 14.03 -9.44 -3.80
N LEU A 77 13.49 -8.26 -3.48
CA LEU A 77 13.90 -7.01 -4.11
C LEU A 77 15.40 -6.74 -4.00
N TRP A 78 16.07 -7.19 -2.93
CA TRP A 78 17.41 -6.77 -2.55
C TRP A 78 18.51 -7.78 -2.88
N VAL A 79 18.19 -9.08 -2.80
CA VAL A 79 19.16 -10.18 -2.86
C VAL A 79 18.56 -11.37 -3.59
N ASN A 80 19.34 -12.00 -4.45
CA ASN A 80 19.04 -13.29 -5.06
C ASN A 80 19.85 -14.39 -4.38
N CYS A 81 19.19 -15.39 -3.80
CA CYS A 81 19.86 -16.56 -3.26
C CYS A 81 19.53 -17.81 -4.07
N SER A 82 20.57 -18.55 -4.47
CA SER A 82 20.44 -19.87 -5.11
C SER A 82 21.01 -20.95 -4.21
N THR A 83 20.38 -22.12 -4.21
CA THR A 83 20.77 -23.32 -3.45
C THR A 83 21.37 -24.40 -4.36
N SER A 84 21.50 -24.16 -5.67
CA SER A 84 21.87 -25.19 -6.65
C SER A 84 23.28 -25.76 -6.48
N ASN A 85 24.23 -25.02 -5.90
CA ASN A 85 25.62 -25.45 -5.67
C ASN A 85 26.14 -24.98 -4.29
N GLY A 86 25.28 -24.99 -3.27
CA GLY A 86 25.50 -24.33 -1.98
C GLY A 86 24.72 -23.02 -1.87
N MET A 87 24.51 -22.50 -0.65
CA MET A 87 23.75 -21.27 -0.42
C MET A 87 24.58 -20.05 -0.83
N THR A 88 24.42 -19.59 -2.07
CA THR A 88 25.09 -18.39 -2.57
C THR A 88 24.07 -17.27 -2.76
N CYS A 89 24.29 -16.15 -2.08
CA CYS A 89 23.47 -14.95 -2.19
C CYS A 89 24.25 -13.83 -2.88
N GLN A 90 23.67 -13.24 -3.92
CA GLN A 90 24.25 -12.11 -4.65
C GLN A 90 23.29 -10.91 -4.57
N PRO A 91 23.78 -9.67 -4.40
CA PRO A 91 22.94 -8.49 -4.50
C PRO A 91 22.17 -8.48 -5.83
N GLY A 92 20.90 -8.08 -5.81
CA GLY A 92 20.04 -7.99 -6.99
C GLY A 92 20.46 -6.83 -7.91
N ASP A 93 21.64 -6.92 -8.53
CA ASP A 93 22.30 -5.81 -9.23
C ASP A 93 22.00 -5.77 -10.75
N THR A 94 20.84 -6.26 -11.18
CA THR A 94 20.64 -6.63 -12.60
C THR A 94 19.49 -5.89 -13.31
N GLY A 95 19.00 -4.76 -12.78
CA GLY A 95 18.11 -3.88 -13.57
C GLY A 95 17.69 -2.56 -12.93
N VAL A 96 17.74 -1.45 -13.70
CA VAL A 96 17.27 -0.11 -13.27
C VAL A 96 15.81 -0.11 -12.77
N TRP A 97 14.99 -1.04 -13.28
CA TRP A 97 13.59 -1.15 -12.90
C TRP A 97 13.39 -1.70 -11.46
N ILE A 98 14.27 -2.60 -10.96
CA ILE A 98 14.12 -3.12 -9.58
C ILE A 98 14.42 -2.01 -8.57
N GLN A 99 15.38 -1.14 -8.87
CA GLN A 99 15.68 0.05 -8.06
C GLN A 99 14.48 1.00 -7.99
N ALA A 100 13.71 1.15 -9.09
CA ALA A 100 12.48 1.93 -9.07
C ALA A 100 11.42 1.28 -8.15
N VAL A 101 11.26 -0.05 -8.18
CA VAL A 101 10.34 -0.76 -7.26
C VAL A 101 10.79 -0.57 -5.80
N GLN A 102 12.08 -0.71 -5.51
CA GLN A 102 12.66 -0.50 -4.17
C GLN A 102 12.36 0.91 -3.65
N ALA A 103 12.61 1.94 -4.46
CA ALA A 103 12.35 3.32 -4.11
C ALA A 103 10.85 3.56 -3.83
N LEU A 104 9.96 3.01 -4.65
CA LEU A 104 8.51 3.12 -4.46
C LEU A 104 8.03 2.44 -3.18
N MET A 105 8.55 1.25 -2.85
CA MET A 105 8.22 0.55 -1.61
C MET A 105 8.70 1.34 -0.37
N ILE A 106 9.93 1.86 -0.38
CA ILE A 106 10.45 2.71 0.70
C ILE A 106 9.61 3.99 0.87
N LEU A 107 9.31 4.67 -0.24
CA LEU A 107 8.46 5.86 -0.21
C LEU A 107 7.08 5.56 0.37
N SER A 108 6.49 4.40 0.04
CA SER A 108 5.20 4.02 0.63
C SER A 108 5.24 3.89 2.16
N ILE A 109 6.30 3.31 2.70
CA ILE A 109 6.49 3.16 4.16
C ILE A 109 6.64 4.53 4.80
N ILE A 110 7.49 5.40 4.25
CA ILE A 110 7.73 6.76 4.77
C ILE A 110 6.42 7.57 4.81
N PHE A 111 5.66 7.55 3.71
CA PHE A 111 4.40 8.27 3.62
C PHE A 111 3.34 7.72 4.57
N SER A 112 3.27 6.40 4.77
CA SER A 112 2.35 5.80 5.74
C SER A 112 2.74 6.15 7.18
N PHE A 113 4.02 6.11 7.54
CA PHE A 113 4.49 6.56 8.86
C PHE A 113 4.16 8.03 9.13
N LEU A 114 4.42 8.91 8.15
CA LEU A 114 4.12 10.33 8.28
C LEU A 114 2.61 10.54 8.45
N SER A 115 1.78 9.80 7.71
CA SER A 115 0.33 9.84 7.87
C SER A 115 -0.10 9.45 9.29
N LEU A 116 0.44 8.35 9.84
CA LEU A 116 0.15 7.90 11.21
C LEU A 116 0.59 8.94 12.26
N PHE A 117 1.79 9.52 12.09
CA PHE A 117 2.27 10.58 12.98
C PHE A 117 1.37 11.82 12.93
N LEU A 118 1.03 12.30 11.73
CA LEU A 118 0.12 13.42 11.53
C LEU A 118 -1.27 13.15 12.10
N PHE A 119 -1.73 11.89 12.02
CA PHE A 119 -3.00 11.50 12.63
C PHE A 119 -2.97 11.70 14.15
N PHE A 120 -1.91 11.25 14.83
CA PHE A 120 -1.74 11.47 16.26
C PHE A 120 -1.64 12.97 16.60
N CYS A 121 -0.88 13.74 15.83
CA CYS A 121 -0.82 15.19 16.01
C CYS A 121 -2.20 15.84 15.88
N GLN A 122 -2.96 15.49 14.84
CA GLN A 122 -4.31 16.02 14.61
C GLN A 122 -5.30 15.57 15.67
N LEU A 123 -5.11 14.41 16.29
CA LEU A 123 -6.01 13.96 17.35
C LEU A 123 -6.03 14.95 18.54
N PHE A 124 -4.85 15.48 18.90
CA PHE A 124 -4.68 16.42 20.01
C PHE A 124 -4.80 17.89 19.59
N THR A 125 -4.35 18.27 18.39
CA THR A 125 -4.27 19.68 17.96
C THR A 125 -5.51 20.18 17.22
N LEU A 126 -6.28 19.29 16.59
CA LEU A 126 -7.37 19.71 15.70
C LEU A 126 -8.56 20.20 16.53
N GLN A 127 -9.01 21.43 16.24
CA GLN A 127 -10.25 21.97 16.83
C GLN A 127 -11.47 21.15 16.41
N LYS A 128 -12.53 21.20 17.24
CA LYS A 128 -13.80 20.52 16.97
C LYS A 128 -14.32 20.93 15.59
N GLY A 129 -14.67 19.95 14.75
CA GLY A 129 -15.18 20.20 13.40
C GLY A 129 -14.17 20.06 12.24
N GLY A 130 -12.87 19.92 12.51
CA GLY A 130 -11.83 19.71 11.51
C GLY A 130 -11.85 18.33 10.82
N ARG A 131 -11.20 18.19 9.67
CA ARG A 131 -11.07 16.94 8.91
C ARG A 131 -9.62 16.46 8.90
N PHE A 132 -9.41 15.15 8.82
CA PHE A 132 -8.07 14.55 8.75
C PHE A 132 -7.54 14.51 7.31
N PHE A 133 -7.72 15.59 6.55
CA PHE A 133 -7.45 15.63 5.12
C PHE A 133 -5.97 15.35 4.81
N LEU A 134 -5.06 15.98 5.55
CA LEU A 134 -3.62 15.84 5.32
C LEU A 134 -3.14 14.40 5.61
N THR A 135 -3.60 13.81 6.71
CA THR A 135 -3.34 12.40 7.06
C THR A 135 -3.83 11.48 5.94
N GLY A 136 -5.08 11.66 5.50
CA GLY A 136 -5.65 10.85 4.42
C GLY A 136 -4.87 10.98 3.11
N ALA A 137 -4.45 12.19 2.74
CA ALA A 137 -3.68 12.43 1.52
C ALA A 137 -2.34 11.67 1.51
N PHE A 138 -1.56 11.74 2.61
CA PHE A 138 -0.30 10.98 2.72
C PHE A 138 -0.53 9.47 2.66
N GLN A 139 -1.60 8.97 3.28
CA GLN A 139 -1.94 7.53 3.23
C GLN A 139 -2.35 7.08 1.83
N ILE A 140 -3.04 7.93 1.08
CA ILE A 140 -3.37 7.64 -0.32
C ILE A 140 -2.10 7.64 -1.18
N PHE A 141 -1.20 8.60 -1.01
CA PHE A 141 0.08 8.58 -1.72
C PHE A 141 0.89 7.31 -1.42
N ALA A 142 0.89 6.86 -0.17
CA ALA A 142 1.48 5.56 0.18
C ALA A 142 0.85 4.42 -0.65
N SER A 143 -0.48 4.34 -0.72
CA SER A 143 -1.18 3.33 -1.51
C SER A 143 -0.83 3.38 -3.02
N LEU A 144 -0.67 4.58 -3.58
CA LEU A 144 -0.30 4.77 -4.98
C LEU A 144 1.12 4.28 -5.26
N PHE A 145 2.08 4.55 -4.37
CA PHE A 145 3.45 4.06 -4.54
C PHE A 145 3.53 2.52 -4.47
N VAL A 146 2.78 1.89 -3.56
CA VAL A 146 2.70 0.41 -3.48
C VAL A 146 2.13 -0.17 -4.76
N MET A 147 1.04 0.40 -5.25
CA MET A 147 0.44 0.00 -6.52
C MET A 147 1.44 0.15 -7.65
N CYS A 148 2.09 1.30 -7.82
CA CYS A 148 3.08 1.51 -8.86
C CYS A 148 4.23 0.50 -8.78
N GLY A 149 4.78 0.25 -7.58
CA GLY A 149 5.85 -0.73 -7.36
C GLY A 149 5.44 -2.15 -7.75
N ALA A 150 4.27 -2.60 -7.26
CA ALA A 150 3.73 -3.92 -7.56
C ALA A 150 3.44 -4.09 -9.06
N ILE A 151 2.96 -3.05 -9.75
CA ILE A 151 2.69 -3.08 -11.20
C ILE A 151 3.99 -3.18 -11.99
N ILE A 152 4.98 -2.33 -11.70
CA ILE A 152 6.28 -2.38 -12.37
C ILE A 152 6.90 -3.76 -12.19
N TYR A 153 6.85 -4.31 -10.97
CA TYR A 153 7.30 -5.67 -10.71
C TYR A 153 6.57 -6.70 -11.57
N THR A 154 5.24 -6.65 -11.60
CA THR A 154 4.41 -7.57 -12.40
C THR A 154 4.76 -7.53 -13.88
N VAL A 155 4.96 -6.32 -14.42
CA VAL A 155 5.28 -6.10 -15.83
C VAL A 155 6.70 -6.53 -16.13
N MET A 156 7.68 -6.25 -15.28
CA MET A 156 9.08 -6.52 -15.58
C MET A 156 9.56 -7.91 -15.20
N ASN A 157 8.85 -8.63 -14.32
CA ASN A 157 9.27 -9.94 -13.80
C ASN A 157 9.69 -10.94 -14.90
N HIS A 158 8.96 -11.00 -16.02
CA HIS A 158 9.25 -11.92 -17.12
C HIS A 158 10.62 -11.70 -17.81
N THR A 159 11.24 -10.53 -17.60
CA THR A 159 12.58 -10.21 -18.16
C THR A 159 13.72 -10.78 -17.31
N TRP A 160 13.43 -11.20 -16.09
CA TRP A 160 14.42 -11.51 -15.06
C TRP A 160 14.27 -12.93 -14.51
N VAL A 161 13.06 -13.48 -14.65
CA VAL A 161 12.64 -14.73 -14.04
C VAL A 161 12.17 -15.69 -15.14
N PRO A 162 12.76 -16.91 -15.24
CA PRO A 162 12.30 -17.93 -16.18
C PRO A 162 10.80 -18.24 -15.99
N PRO A 163 10.09 -18.68 -17.04
CA PRO A 163 8.62 -18.88 -17.01
C PRO A 163 8.11 -19.93 -15.99
N ASN A 164 9.00 -20.60 -15.27
CA ASN A 164 8.68 -21.65 -14.29
C ASN A 164 8.68 -21.15 -12.84
N GLU A 165 8.96 -19.88 -12.55
CA GLU A 165 8.97 -19.36 -11.18
C GLU A 165 7.64 -18.70 -10.79
N SER A 166 7.32 -18.76 -9.50
CA SER A 166 6.04 -18.30 -8.95
C SER A 166 6.21 -17.01 -8.16
N TYR A 167 5.20 -16.14 -8.22
CA TYR A 167 5.10 -14.99 -7.31
C TYR A 167 5.13 -15.48 -5.86
N GLY A 168 6.02 -14.91 -5.06
CA GLY A 168 6.12 -15.22 -3.64
C GLY A 168 5.10 -14.47 -2.79
N PHE A 169 4.98 -14.85 -1.52
CA PHE A 169 3.95 -14.29 -0.65
C PHE A 169 4.15 -12.80 -0.36
N ALA A 170 5.39 -12.28 -0.35
CA ALA A 170 5.67 -10.87 -0.08
C ALA A 170 5.07 -9.94 -1.15
N TYR A 171 5.05 -10.41 -2.41
CA TYR A 171 4.34 -9.74 -3.51
C TYR A 171 2.82 -9.75 -3.32
N ILE A 172 2.26 -10.86 -2.84
CA ILE A 172 0.82 -10.96 -2.54
C ILE A 172 0.45 -9.98 -1.41
N LEU A 173 1.31 -9.86 -0.38
CA LEU A 173 1.10 -8.91 0.70
C LEU A 173 1.12 -7.46 0.21
N ALA A 174 1.92 -7.09 -0.80
CA ALA A 174 1.87 -5.75 -1.41
C ALA A 174 0.50 -5.47 -2.03
N TRP A 175 -0.05 -6.43 -2.78
CA TRP A 175 -1.38 -6.32 -3.38
C TRP A 175 -2.51 -6.29 -2.36
N VAL A 176 -2.35 -6.92 -1.20
CA VAL A 176 -3.30 -6.82 -0.08
C VAL A 176 -3.14 -5.49 0.65
N ALA A 177 -1.92 -5.00 0.83
CA ALA A 177 -1.65 -3.72 1.49
C ALA A 177 -2.21 -2.53 0.70
N PHE A 178 -2.16 -2.56 -0.63
CA PHE A 178 -2.66 -1.50 -1.49
C PHE A 178 -4.13 -1.09 -1.23
N PRO A 179 -5.14 -1.97 -1.38
CA PRO A 179 -6.53 -1.60 -1.16
C PRO A 179 -6.81 -1.25 0.30
N LEU A 180 -6.13 -1.89 1.26
CA LEU A 180 -6.26 -1.56 2.69
C LEU A 180 -5.72 -0.14 2.97
N ALA A 181 -4.59 0.23 2.37
CA ALA A 181 -4.01 1.56 2.47
C ALA A 181 -4.93 2.62 1.84
N LEU A 182 -5.49 2.33 0.65
CA LEU A 182 -6.40 3.22 -0.04
C LEU A 182 -7.70 3.44 0.75
N ILE A 183 -8.32 2.36 1.26
CA ILE A 183 -9.52 2.44 2.10
C ILE A 183 -9.23 3.23 3.38
N SER A 184 -8.11 2.97 4.05
CA SER A 184 -7.68 3.72 5.23
C SER A 184 -7.56 5.22 4.94
N GLY A 185 -6.90 5.58 3.84
CA GLY A 185 -6.76 6.96 3.39
C GLY A 185 -8.08 7.66 3.07
N LEU A 186 -8.99 6.98 2.35
CA LEU A 186 -10.31 7.51 2.04
C LEU A 186 -11.15 7.73 3.30
N ILE A 187 -11.11 6.79 4.26
CA ILE A 187 -11.80 6.96 5.54
C ILE A 187 -11.28 8.21 6.28
N TYR A 188 -9.96 8.44 6.32
CA TYR A 188 -9.39 9.65 6.93
C TYR A 188 -9.89 10.95 6.26
N VAL A 189 -10.01 10.97 4.93
CA VAL A 189 -10.50 12.14 4.20
C VAL A 189 -11.99 12.42 4.47
N ILE A 190 -12.80 11.36 4.58
CA ILE A 190 -14.26 11.46 4.78
C ILE A 190 -14.59 11.83 6.23
N LEU A 191 -13.78 11.36 7.19
CA LEU A 191 -14.05 11.62 8.60
C LEU A 191 -13.88 13.08 8.96
N ARG A 192 -14.94 13.60 9.56
CA ARG A 192 -14.98 14.91 10.21
C ARG A 192 -15.04 14.69 11.71
N LYS A 193 -14.17 15.37 12.46
CA LYS A 193 -14.23 15.43 13.92
C LYS A 193 -15.58 16.03 14.31
N ARG A 194 -16.52 15.19 14.75
CA ARG A 194 -17.76 15.63 15.40
C ARG A 194 -17.43 16.04 16.84
N GLU A 195 -18.31 16.89 17.37
CA GLU A 195 -18.20 17.71 18.58
C GLU A 195 -17.56 17.04 19.81
#